data_AF-A0A5B8W4V4-F1
#
_entry.id   AF-A0A5B8W4V4-F1
#
_cell.length_a   1.000
_cell.length_b   1.000
_cell.length_c   1.000
_cell.angle_alpha   90.00
_cell.angle_beta   90.00
_cell.angle_gamma   90.00
#
_symmetry.space_group_name_H-M   'P 1'
#
loop_
_entity.id
_entity.type
_entity.pdbx_description
1 polymer ?
#
loop_
_entity_poly.entity_id
_entity_poly.type
_entity_poly.pdbx_seq_one_letter_code
_entity_poly.pdbx_strand_id
1 'polypeptide(L)'
;MDKKLIWKRLLIGFAWVICLGGLVVLMGFIESKKASVVCTAVKVNIPGNQYFIDKQEVDQILQANSHTLVGQKLENINIQDLENKLRANPFIEFAKVYTEMDGVLMVEVSQRQPILRVMNHYDMDFYIDQHGLKIPLSSNFTARVLVANGYIDELFTNHVDSLHTQLAKDLYKTADFIRRDSLWDAQIAQIYVNTDREIELIPRVGSQRILVGNADSLNVKLRNLQAFYKQVLPHVGWDKYRTINIKYTNQVIGVKNELTKADSAKMKALKLDSLKMKKDTSQIKM
;
A
#
# COMPACT_ATOMS: atom_id res chain seq x y z
N MET A 1 -77.18 -28.09 8.78
CA MET A 1 -75.71 -28.11 8.85
C MET A 1 -75.18 -28.16 7.43
N ASP A 2 -74.69 -27.03 6.92
CA ASP A 2 -74.58 -26.76 5.48
C ASP A 2 -73.45 -27.55 4.81
N LYS A 3 -73.83 -28.61 4.09
CA LYS A 3 -72.92 -29.47 3.30
C LYS A 3 -72.03 -28.66 2.33
N LYS A 4 -72.50 -27.50 1.85
CA LYS A 4 -71.72 -26.56 1.01
C LYS A 4 -70.49 -25.98 1.73
N LEU A 5 -70.58 -25.72 3.04
CA LEU A 5 -69.48 -25.14 3.81
C LEU A 5 -68.36 -26.17 4.06
N ILE A 6 -68.74 -27.43 4.27
CA ILE A 6 -67.82 -28.56 4.45
C ILE A 6 -67.08 -28.87 3.14
N TRP A 7 -67.79 -28.87 2.01
CA TRP A 7 -67.18 -29.09 0.68
C TRP A 7 -66.19 -27.98 0.27
N LYS A 8 -66.47 -26.71 0.60
CA LYS A 8 -65.52 -25.62 0.37
C LYS A 8 -64.23 -25.79 1.17
N ARG A 9 -64.32 -26.21 2.44
CA ARG A 9 -63.14 -26.45 3.30
C ARG A 9 -62.30 -27.64 2.79
N LEU A 10 -62.95 -28.69 2.31
CA LEU A 10 -62.27 -29.84 1.71
C LEU A 10 -61.55 -29.48 0.40
N LEU A 11 -62.18 -28.69 -0.49
CA LEU A 11 -61.55 -28.23 -1.73
C LEU A 11 -60.35 -27.33 -1.48
N ILE A 12 -60.43 -26.43 -0.49
CA ILE A 12 -59.30 -25.58 -0.08
C ILE A 12 -58.16 -26.45 0.46
N GLY A 13 -58.46 -27.44 1.33
CA GLY A 13 -57.46 -28.37 1.84
C GLY A 13 -56.78 -29.17 0.72
N PHE A 14 -57.53 -29.67 -0.25
CA PHE A 14 -56.99 -30.39 -1.40
C PHE A 14 -56.12 -29.50 -2.29
N ALA A 15 -56.52 -28.25 -2.52
CA ALA A 15 -55.70 -27.27 -3.22
C ALA A 15 -54.38 -26.97 -2.50
N TRP A 16 -54.40 -26.87 -1.17
CA TRP A 16 -53.18 -26.73 -0.37
C TRP A 16 -52.25 -27.94 -0.48
N VAL A 17 -52.78 -29.17 -0.46
CA VAL A 17 -51.99 -30.40 -0.62
C VAL A 17 -51.36 -30.46 -2.02
N ILE A 18 -52.11 -30.09 -3.07
CA ILE A 18 -51.56 -30.04 -4.43
C ILE A 18 -50.46 -28.98 -4.55
N CYS A 19 -50.67 -27.78 -4.01
CA CYS A 19 -49.64 -26.74 -4.00
C CYS A 19 -48.38 -27.19 -3.24
N LEU A 20 -48.56 -27.81 -2.08
CA LEU A 20 -47.43 -28.32 -1.28
C LEU A 20 -46.69 -29.44 -2.03
N GLY A 21 -47.42 -30.38 -2.63
CA GLY A 21 -46.85 -31.46 -3.44
C GLY A 21 -46.09 -30.92 -4.66
N GLY A 22 -46.66 -29.94 -5.36
CA GLY A 22 -46.01 -29.27 -6.48
C GLY A 22 -44.71 -28.56 -6.06
N LEU A 23 -44.71 -27.89 -4.91
CA LEU A 23 -43.51 -27.25 -4.36
C LEU A 23 -42.40 -28.25 -4.04
N VAL A 24 -42.74 -29.39 -3.46
CA VAL A 24 -41.76 -30.46 -3.15
C VAL A 24 -41.16 -31.05 -4.44
N VAL A 25 -41.98 -31.29 -5.48
CA VAL A 25 -41.50 -31.78 -6.78
C VAL A 25 -40.57 -30.77 -7.45
N LEU A 26 -40.92 -29.49 -7.44
CA LEU A 26 -40.08 -28.43 -8.00
C LEU A 26 -38.73 -28.35 -7.27
N MET A 27 -38.73 -28.38 -5.93
CA MET A 27 -37.49 -28.40 -5.14
C MET A 27 -36.63 -29.63 -5.45
N GLY A 28 -37.21 -30.83 -5.53
CA GLY A 28 -36.48 -32.05 -5.88
C GLY A 28 -35.88 -32.02 -7.30
N PHE A 29 -36.58 -31.38 -8.25
CA PHE A 29 -36.08 -31.20 -9.62
C PHE A 29 -34.93 -30.17 -9.69
N ILE A 30 -34.99 -29.11 -8.87
CA ILE A 30 -33.91 -28.13 -8.73
C ILE A 30 -32.65 -28.80 -8.17
N GLU A 31 -32.78 -29.58 -7.09
CA GLU A 31 -31.68 -30.32 -6.48
C GLU A 31 -31.02 -31.28 -7.49
N SER A 32 -31.84 -32.07 -8.20
CA SER A 32 -31.36 -33.04 -9.20
C SER A 32 -30.67 -32.37 -10.38
N LYS A 33 -31.17 -31.21 -10.84
CA LYS A 33 -30.50 -30.45 -11.90
C LYS A 33 -29.20 -29.83 -11.43
N LYS A 34 -29.14 -29.28 -10.22
CA LYS A 34 -27.89 -28.75 -9.62
C LYS A 34 -26.82 -29.84 -9.51
N ALA A 35 -27.19 -31.05 -9.09
CA ALA A 35 -26.29 -32.19 -8.95
C ALA A 35 -25.70 -32.74 -10.28
N SER A 36 -26.24 -32.29 -11.40
CA SER A 36 -25.79 -32.69 -12.74
C SER A 36 -24.93 -31.64 -13.44
N VAL A 37 -24.78 -30.43 -12.88
CA VAL A 37 -24.01 -29.35 -13.52
C VAL A 37 -22.52 -29.65 -13.38
N VAL A 38 -21.85 -29.70 -14.53
CA VAL A 38 -20.40 -29.86 -14.63
C VAL A 38 -19.73 -28.51 -14.82
N CYS A 39 -18.49 -28.40 -14.36
CA CYS A 39 -17.65 -27.25 -14.62
C CYS A 39 -17.28 -27.21 -16.12
N THR A 40 -17.77 -26.21 -16.83
CA THR A 40 -17.55 -26.05 -18.27
C THR A 40 -16.31 -25.19 -18.57
N ALA A 41 -16.06 -24.17 -17.76
CA ALA A 41 -14.91 -23.28 -17.91
C ALA A 41 -14.51 -22.61 -16.58
N VAL A 42 -13.26 -22.15 -16.49
CA VAL A 42 -12.76 -21.33 -15.39
C VAL A 42 -12.45 -19.93 -15.93
N LYS A 43 -13.02 -18.90 -15.30
CA LYS A 43 -12.80 -17.51 -15.66
C LYS A 43 -12.21 -16.74 -14.49
N VAL A 44 -10.98 -16.30 -14.67
CA VAL A 44 -10.24 -15.52 -13.68
C VAL A 44 -10.37 -14.03 -13.99
N ASN A 45 -10.79 -13.27 -12.99
CA ASN A 45 -10.85 -11.81 -12.99
C ASN A 45 -9.89 -11.25 -11.94
N ILE A 46 -8.91 -10.46 -12.40
CA ILE A 46 -7.94 -9.78 -11.56
C ILE A 46 -8.12 -8.28 -11.78
N PRO A 47 -8.90 -7.57 -10.95
CA PRO A 47 -9.04 -6.12 -11.07
C PRO A 47 -7.70 -5.41 -10.82
N GLY A 48 -7.42 -4.38 -11.62
CA GLY A 48 -6.29 -3.46 -11.44
C GLY A 48 -5.20 -3.54 -12.51
N ASN A 49 -4.20 -2.67 -12.37
CA ASN A 49 -3.16 -2.42 -13.38
C ASN A 49 -1.74 -2.76 -12.88
N GLN A 50 -1.62 -3.26 -11.64
CA GLN A 50 -0.35 -3.70 -11.03
C GLN A 50 -0.33 -5.23 -11.08
N TYR A 51 0.67 -5.82 -11.72
CA TYR A 51 0.71 -7.27 -11.98
C TYR A 51 1.75 -7.93 -11.07
N PHE A 52 1.41 -8.08 -9.79
CA PHE A 52 2.20 -8.97 -8.92
C PHE A 52 1.95 -10.43 -9.27
N ILE A 53 0.71 -10.73 -9.68
CA ILE A 53 0.24 -12.04 -10.12
C ILE A 53 -0.35 -11.89 -11.51
N ASP A 54 -0.04 -12.86 -12.38
CA ASP A 54 -0.67 -12.97 -13.68
C ASP A 54 -1.77 -14.05 -13.70
N LYS A 55 -2.54 -14.06 -14.79
CA LYS A 55 -3.60 -15.05 -14.97
C LYS A 55 -3.04 -16.48 -15.01
N GLN A 56 -1.84 -16.68 -15.55
CA GLN A 56 -1.24 -18.00 -15.72
C GLN A 56 -0.85 -18.61 -14.37
N GLU A 57 -0.33 -17.80 -13.45
CA GLU A 57 0.02 -18.17 -12.07
C GLU A 57 -1.25 -18.55 -11.29
N VAL A 58 -2.34 -17.80 -11.45
CA VAL A 58 -3.65 -18.19 -10.87
C VAL A 58 -4.14 -19.52 -11.44
N ASP A 59 -4.06 -19.70 -12.76
CA ASP A 59 -4.46 -20.94 -13.43
C ASP A 59 -3.58 -22.14 -12.98
N GLN A 60 -2.29 -21.90 -12.71
CA GLN A 60 -1.35 -22.90 -12.16
C GLN A 60 -1.66 -23.26 -10.71
N ILE A 61 -1.92 -22.28 -9.85
CA ILE A 61 -2.28 -22.51 -8.43
C ILE A 61 -3.58 -23.33 -8.34
N LEU A 62 -4.56 -22.98 -9.16
CA LEU A 62 -5.82 -23.69 -9.24
C LEU A 62 -5.71 -25.03 -9.96
N GLN A 63 -4.58 -25.30 -10.63
CA GLN A 63 -4.41 -26.48 -11.47
C GLN A 63 -5.55 -26.59 -12.51
N ALA A 64 -6.02 -25.45 -13.00
CA ALA A 64 -7.17 -25.34 -13.89
C ALA A 64 -6.95 -26.06 -15.23
N ASN A 65 -5.69 -26.20 -15.64
CA ASN A 65 -5.27 -26.88 -16.88
C ASN A 65 -5.12 -28.41 -16.74
N SER A 66 -5.09 -28.94 -15.53
CA SER A 66 -5.24 -30.38 -15.33
C SER A 66 -6.72 -30.75 -15.38
N HIS A 67 -7.03 -31.96 -15.84
CA HIS A 67 -8.38 -32.55 -15.92
C HIS A 67 -9.13 -32.67 -14.57
N THR A 68 -8.71 -31.92 -13.56
CA THR A 68 -9.17 -31.95 -12.18
C THR A 68 -10.34 -30.99 -11.94
N LEU A 69 -10.42 -29.85 -12.63
CA LEU A 69 -11.50 -28.87 -12.41
C LEU A 69 -12.52 -28.83 -13.55
N VAL A 70 -12.06 -28.72 -14.80
CA VAL A 70 -12.95 -28.71 -15.97
C VAL A 70 -13.47 -30.12 -16.25
N GLY A 71 -14.78 -30.30 -16.33
CA GLY A 71 -15.44 -31.58 -16.51
C GLY A 71 -15.83 -32.31 -15.21
N GLN A 72 -15.41 -31.82 -14.03
CA GLN A 72 -15.93 -32.32 -12.76
C GLN A 72 -17.31 -31.74 -12.44
N LYS A 73 -18.11 -32.51 -11.68
CA LYS A 73 -19.35 -32.00 -11.09
C LYS A 73 -19.04 -30.89 -10.10
N LEU A 74 -19.77 -29.78 -10.18
CA LEU A 74 -19.54 -28.63 -9.31
C LEU A 74 -19.64 -28.96 -7.81
N GLU A 75 -20.50 -29.90 -7.44
CA GLU A 75 -20.67 -30.35 -6.05
C GLU A 75 -19.41 -31.01 -5.45
N ASN A 76 -18.56 -31.59 -6.31
CA ASN A 76 -17.31 -32.22 -5.87
C ASN A 76 -16.15 -31.21 -5.74
N ILE A 77 -16.32 -30.00 -6.26
CA ILE A 77 -15.30 -28.97 -6.22
C ILE A 77 -15.39 -28.25 -4.88
N ASN A 78 -14.37 -28.42 -4.04
CA ASN A 78 -14.28 -27.70 -2.78
C ASN A 78 -13.85 -26.24 -3.01
N ILE A 79 -14.84 -25.35 -3.08
CA ILE A 79 -14.63 -23.91 -3.27
C ILE A 79 -13.72 -23.32 -2.19
N GLN A 80 -13.91 -23.71 -0.93
CA GLN A 80 -13.11 -23.19 0.19
C GLN A 80 -11.63 -23.59 0.08
N ASP A 81 -11.36 -24.82 -0.36
CA ASP A 81 -10.00 -25.30 -0.59
C ASP A 81 -9.31 -24.51 -1.72
N LEU A 82 -10.02 -24.24 -2.82
CA LEU A 82 -9.51 -23.40 -3.90
C LEU A 82 -9.19 -21.98 -3.44
N GLU A 83 -10.09 -21.37 -2.66
CA GLU A 83 -9.84 -20.05 -2.09
C GLU A 83 -8.64 -20.04 -1.15
N ASN A 84 -8.47 -21.07 -0.30
CA ASN A 84 -7.34 -21.17 0.61
C ASN A 84 -6.02 -21.38 -0.13
N LYS A 85 -6.01 -22.18 -1.21
CA LYS A 85 -4.85 -22.34 -2.10
C LYS A 85 -4.44 -21.03 -2.74
N LEU A 86 -5.40 -20.23 -3.21
CA LEU A 86 -5.12 -18.89 -3.73
C LEU A 86 -4.56 -17.97 -2.64
N ARG A 87 -5.18 -17.92 -1.47
CA ARG A 87 -4.70 -17.09 -0.34
C ARG A 87 -3.32 -17.48 0.19
N ALA A 88 -2.84 -18.69 -0.11
CA ALA A 88 -1.47 -19.10 0.25
C ALA A 88 -0.41 -18.31 -0.53
N ASN A 89 -0.76 -17.72 -1.69
CA ASN A 89 0.15 -16.82 -2.40
C ASN A 89 0.24 -15.47 -1.65
N PRO A 90 1.44 -15.01 -1.27
CA PRO A 90 1.60 -13.81 -0.45
C PRO A 90 1.15 -12.52 -1.11
N PHE A 91 1.04 -12.47 -2.45
CA PHE A 91 0.58 -11.29 -3.17
C PHE A 91 -0.95 -11.21 -3.28
N ILE A 92 -1.68 -12.29 -2.94
CA ILE A 92 -3.15 -12.29 -2.90
C ILE A 92 -3.61 -11.73 -1.54
N GLU A 93 -4.41 -10.67 -1.60
CA GLU A 93 -5.08 -10.12 -0.43
C GLU A 93 -6.37 -10.88 -0.15
N PHE A 94 -7.17 -11.06 -1.20
CA PHE A 94 -8.48 -11.68 -1.12
C PHE A 94 -8.72 -12.50 -2.39
N ALA A 95 -9.25 -13.71 -2.19
CA ALA A 95 -9.69 -14.58 -3.27
C ALA A 95 -11.12 -15.02 -2.96
N LYS A 96 -11.97 -14.95 -3.99
CA LYS A 96 -13.35 -15.41 -3.94
C LYS A 96 -13.60 -16.30 -5.15
N VAL A 97 -14.14 -17.48 -4.89
CA VAL A 97 -14.47 -18.45 -5.91
C VAL A 97 -15.96 -18.75 -5.81
N TYR A 98 -16.66 -18.71 -6.94
CA TYR A 98 -18.07 -19.06 -7.00
C TYR A 98 -18.43 -19.65 -8.36
N THR A 99 -19.55 -20.34 -8.42
CA THR A 99 -20.03 -20.99 -9.63
C THR A 99 -21.25 -20.27 -10.17
N GLU A 100 -21.32 -20.11 -11.48
CA GLU A 100 -22.51 -19.62 -12.19
C GLU A 100 -23.43 -20.79 -12.57
N MET A 101 -24.69 -20.47 -12.90
CA MET A 101 -25.70 -21.50 -13.22
C MET A 101 -25.41 -22.24 -14.54
N ASP A 102 -24.58 -21.67 -15.41
CA ASP A 102 -24.15 -22.23 -16.69
C ASP A 102 -22.95 -23.19 -16.56
N GLY A 103 -22.46 -23.42 -15.35
CA GLY A 103 -21.31 -24.30 -15.09
C GLY A 103 -19.96 -23.58 -15.14
N VAL A 104 -19.92 -22.25 -15.25
CA VAL A 104 -18.64 -21.51 -15.24
C VAL A 104 -18.18 -21.25 -13.80
N LEU A 105 -16.92 -21.58 -13.52
CA LEU A 105 -16.27 -21.26 -12.25
C LEU A 105 -15.63 -19.86 -12.35
N MET A 106 -16.15 -18.93 -11.58
CA MET A 106 -15.67 -17.56 -11.48
C MET A 106 -14.67 -17.44 -10.33
N VAL A 107 -13.51 -16.87 -10.64
CA VAL A 107 -12.43 -16.63 -9.68
C VAL A 107 -12.13 -15.13 -9.67
N GLU A 108 -12.40 -14.48 -8.56
CA GLU A 108 -12.06 -13.07 -8.33
C GLU A 108 -10.87 -12.98 -7.38
N VAL A 109 -9.78 -12.36 -7.84
CA VAL A 109 -8.54 -12.22 -7.07
C VAL A 109 -8.19 -10.75 -6.89
N SER A 110 -8.16 -10.27 -5.65
CA SER A 110 -7.64 -8.96 -5.30
C SER A 110 -6.18 -9.08 -4.87
N GLN A 111 -5.33 -8.26 -5.48
CA GLN A 111 -3.89 -8.20 -5.18
C GLN A 111 -3.61 -7.21 -4.06
N ARG A 112 -2.60 -7.51 -3.23
CA ARG A 112 -2.09 -6.57 -2.22
C ARG A 112 -1.44 -5.36 -2.88
N GLN A 113 -1.63 -4.20 -2.29
CA GLN A 113 -1.06 -2.94 -2.77
C GLN A 113 0.07 -2.51 -1.84
N PRO A 114 1.34 -2.69 -2.24
CA PRO A 114 2.45 -2.17 -1.45
C PRO A 114 2.40 -0.64 -1.40
N ILE A 115 2.76 -0.08 -0.26
CA ILE A 115 2.86 1.36 -0.06
C ILE A 115 4.28 1.83 0.31
N LEU A 116 5.10 0.90 0.80
CA LEU A 116 6.46 1.16 1.26
C LEU A 116 7.34 -0.06 0.95
N ARG A 117 8.53 0.16 0.40
CA ARG A 117 9.60 -0.84 0.34
C ARG A 117 10.57 -0.58 1.49
N VAL A 118 10.91 -1.60 2.24
CA VAL A 118 11.89 -1.53 3.32
C VAL A 118 13.13 -2.30 2.90
N MET A 119 14.29 -1.66 3.03
CA MET A 119 15.62 -2.24 2.92
C MET A 119 16.27 -2.11 4.30
N ASN A 120 16.28 -3.18 5.06
CA ASN A 120 16.71 -3.10 6.45
C ASN A 120 18.24 -3.14 6.60
N HIS A 121 18.75 -3.01 7.82
CA HIS A 121 20.20 -3.03 8.06
C HIS A 121 20.84 -4.42 7.88
N TYR A 122 20.02 -5.47 7.80
CA TYR A 122 20.44 -6.86 7.64
C TYR A 122 20.37 -7.33 6.17
N ASP A 123 20.37 -6.39 5.21
CA ASP A 123 20.26 -6.65 3.77
C ASP A 123 19.01 -7.45 3.36
N MET A 124 17.94 -7.39 4.16
CA MET A 124 16.64 -7.95 3.79
C MET A 124 15.75 -6.87 3.18
N ASP A 125 15.12 -7.26 2.08
CA ASP A 125 14.19 -6.43 1.33
C ASP A 125 12.78 -7.02 1.37
N PHE A 126 11.80 -6.17 1.68
CA PHE A 126 10.39 -6.54 1.65
C PHE A 126 9.52 -5.31 1.40
N TYR A 127 8.28 -5.53 0.99
CA TYR A 127 7.27 -4.47 0.93
C TYR A 127 6.39 -4.50 2.18
N ILE A 128 5.76 -3.36 2.46
CA ILE A 128 4.67 -3.24 3.42
C ILE A 128 3.42 -2.81 2.63
N ASP A 129 2.33 -3.56 2.78
CA ASP A 129 1.06 -3.32 2.09
C ASP A 129 0.21 -2.23 2.75
N GLN A 130 -0.96 -1.93 2.15
CA GLN A 130 -1.88 -0.91 2.65
C GLN A 130 -2.54 -1.24 4.00
N HIS A 131 -2.33 -2.44 4.53
CA HIS A 131 -2.81 -2.89 5.84
C HIS A 131 -1.70 -2.99 6.87
N GLY A 132 -0.46 -2.65 6.49
CA GLY A 132 0.70 -2.75 7.36
C GLY A 132 1.19 -4.19 7.52
N LEU A 133 1.03 -5.03 6.50
CA LEU A 133 1.59 -6.39 6.46
C LEU A 133 2.83 -6.43 5.56
N LYS A 134 3.85 -7.15 6.01
CA LYS A 134 5.09 -7.40 5.27
C LYS A 134 4.82 -8.42 4.19
N ILE A 135 5.26 -8.16 2.96
CA ILE A 135 5.13 -9.06 1.82
C ILE A 135 6.49 -9.16 1.11
N PRO A 136 6.84 -10.33 0.53
CA PRO A 136 8.12 -10.51 -0.14
C PRO A 136 8.21 -9.68 -1.42
N LEU A 137 9.41 -9.56 -1.99
CA LEU A 137 9.57 -9.02 -3.33
C LEU A 137 9.03 -10.02 -4.38
N SER A 138 8.44 -9.51 -5.45
CA SER A 138 8.12 -10.32 -6.63
C SER A 138 9.29 -10.32 -7.61
N SER A 139 9.57 -11.48 -8.20
CA SER A 139 10.52 -11.60 -9.32
C SER A 139 10.00 -10.94 -10.60
N ASN A 140 8.68 -10.82 -10.72
CA ASN A 140 8.01 -10.44 -11.96
C ASN A 140 7.70 -8.95 -12.01
N PHE A 141 7.57 -8.30 -10.84
CA PHE A 141 7.16 -6.90 -10.76
C PHE A 141 7.82 -6.14 -9.61
N THR A 142 8.26 -4.91 -9.91
CA THR A 142 8.75 -3.96 -8.92
C THR A 142 7.75 -2.82 -8.76
N ALA A 143 7.14 -2.71 -7.58
CA ALA A 143 6.22 -1.61 -7.29
C ALA A 143 6.96 -0.27 -7.17
N ARG A 144 6.35 0.77 -7.74
CA ARG A 144 6.77 2.17 -7.60
C ARG A 144 6.21 2.75 -6.31
N VAL A 145 6.89 2.49 -5.20
CA VAL A 145 6.52 2.93 -3.86
C VAL A 145 7.68 3.66 -3.20
N LEU A 146 7.38 4.38 -2.12
CA LEU A 146 8.41 5.03 -1.31
C LEU A 146 9.36 3.96 -0.74
N VAL A 147 10.65 4.28 -0.65
CA VAL A 147 11.67 3.38 -0.12
C VAL A 147 12.12 3.89 1.25
N ALA A 148 12.17 3.00 2.24
CA ALA A 148 12.76 3.21 3.54
C ALA A 148 14.02 2.35 3.70
N ASN A 149 15.14 2.96 4.06
CA ASN A 149 16.40 2.26 4.32
C ASN A 149 17.16 2.85 5.52
N GLY A 150 18.23 2.19 5.95
CA GLY A 150 19.07 2.62 7.06
C GLY A 150 19.01 1.66 8.24
N TYR A 151 19.07 2.18 9.47
CA TYR A 151 19.13 1.39 10.70
C TYR A 151 17.74 0.88 11.13
N ILE A 152 17.14 0.04 10.29
CA ILE A 152 15.82 -0.55 10.51
C ILE A 152 16.01 -1.97 11.04
N ASP A 153 15.48 -2.26 12.23
CA ASP A 153 15.57 -3.56 12.90
C ASP A 153 14.28 -4.39 12.77
N GLU A 154 13.69 -4.43 11.57
CA GLU A 154 12.52 -5.25 11.30
C GLU A 154 12.93 -6.50 10.53
N LEU A 155 12.66 -7.67 11.11
CA LEU A 155 12.96 -8.96 10.48
C LEU A 155 11.81 -9.41 9.58
N PHE A 156 12.16 -10.13 8.51
CA PHE A 156 11.20 -10.68 7.57
C PHE A 156 11.57 -12.13 7.22
N THR A 157 10.60 -13.02 7.36
CA THR A 157 10.79 -14.47 7.18
C THR A 157 10.12 -14.97 5.90
N ASN A 158 10.12 -14.15 4.84
CA ASN A 158 9.58 -14.49 3.51
C ASN A 158 8.11 -14.95 3.46
N HIS A 159 7.30 -14.58 4.44
CA HIS A 159 5.86 -14.83 4.47
C HIS A 159 5.11 -13.60 4.95
N VAL A 160 3.81 -13.55 4.65
CA VAL A 160 2.96 -12.42 5.08
C VAL A 160 2.92 -12.36 6.60
N ASP A 161 3.38 -11.24 7.15
CA ASP A 161 3.56 -11.08 8.59
C ASP A 161 3.32 -9.63 9.03
N SER A 162 2.93 -9.45 10.28
CA SER A 162 2.69 -8.14 10.88
C SER A 162 3.98 -7.39 11.20
N LEU A 163 3.88 -6.07 11.38
CA LEU A 163 5.00 -5.23 11.82
C LEU A 163 5.26 -5.44 13.32
N HIS A 164 6.47 -5.89 13.65
CA HIS A 164 6.85 -6.21 15.03
C HIS A 164 7.37 -5.00 15.79
N THR A 165 8.19 -4.17 15.13
CA THR A 165 8.83 -3.02 15.78
C THR A 165 7.96 -1.76 15.71
N GLN A 166 8.10 -0.90 16.74
CA GLN A 166 7.46 0.42 16.72
C GLN A 166 7.98 1.30 15.58
N LEU A 167 9.28 1.19 15.26
CA LEU A 167 9.89 1.90 14.16
C LEU A 167 9.24 1.52 12.82
N ALA A 168 9.02 0.23 12.55
CA ALA A 168 8.37 -0.20 11.32
C ALA A 168 6.92 0.30 11.22
N LYS A 169 6.19 0.33 12.34
CA LYS A 169 4.85 0.94 12.41
C LYS A 169 4.89 2.44 12.13
N ASP A 170 5.88 3.14 12.65
CA ASP A 170 6.07 4.57 12.41
C ASP A 170 6.47 4.87 10.97
N LEU A 171 7.33 4.04 10.36
CA LEU A 171 7.66 4.10 8.93
C LEU A 171 6.43 3.90 8.05
N TYR A 172 5.61 2.89 8.35
CA TYR A 172 4.34 2.64 7.67
C TYR A 172 3.40 3.85 7.75
N LYS A 173 3.18 4.40 8.95
CA LYS A 173 2.35 5.60 9.14
C LYS A 173 2.89 6.80 8.38
N THR A 174 4.21 6.99 8.37
CA THR A 174 4.85 8.09 7.67
C THR A 174 4.69 7.95 6.15
N ALA A 175 4.92 6.76 5.60
CA ALA A 175 4.73 6.48 4.18
C ALA A 175 3.27 6.63 3.75
N ASP A 176 2.31 6.12 4.54
CA ASP A 176 0.88 6.29 4.25
C ASP A 176 0.45 7.76 4.30
N PHE A 177 0.97 8.54 5.26
CA PHE A 177 0.72 9.98 5.33
C PHE A 177 1.25 10.72 4.10
N ILE A 178 2.50 10.44 3.69
CA ILE A 178 3.14 11.06 2.52
C ILE A 178 2.36 10.74 1.25
N ARG A 179 2.05 9.47 1.02
CA ARG A 179 1.33 8.99 -0.18
C ARG A 179 -0.05 9.63 -0.36
N ARG A 180 -0.75 9.91 0.74
CA ARG A 180 -2.09 10.54 0.71
C ARG A 180 -2.05 12.02 0.36
N ASP A 181 -0.91 12.68 0.53
CA ASP A 181 -0.74 14.11 0.27
C ASP A 181 0.05 14.35 -1.02
N SER A 182 -0.63 14.93 -2.03
CA SER A 182 -0.03 15.19 -3.35
C SER A 182 1.25 16.04 -3.32
N LEU A 183 1.40 16.92 -2.34
CA LEU A 183 2.62 17.74 -2.20
C LEU A 183 3.77 16.85 -1.72
N TRP A 184 3.55 16.06 -0.67
CA TRP A 184 4.62 15.27 -0.06
C TRP A 184 5.00 14.07 -0.92
N ASP A 185 4.04 13.42 -1.58
CA ASP A 185 4.32 12.34 -2.53
C ASP A 185 5.23 12.80 -3.69
N ALA A 186 5.00 14.03 -4.16
CA ALA A 186 5.83 14.66 -5.19
C ALA A 186 7.18 15.16 -4.65
N GLN A 187 7.27 15.55 -3.37
CA GLN A 187 8.48 16.16 -2.80
C GLN A 187 9.41 15.19 -2.10
N ILE A 188 8.93 14.05 -1.59
CA ILE A 188 9.76 13.08 -0.87
C ILE A 188 10.19 11.96 -1.81
N ALA A 189 11.50 11.70 -1.85
CA ALA A 189 12.10 10.64 -2.65
C ALA A 189 12.23 9.33 -1.86
N GLN A 190 12.61 9.44 -0.59
CA GLN A 190 13.04 8.32 0.24
C GLN A 190 12.88 8.66 1.72
N ILE A 191 12.68 7.64 2.54
CA ILE A 191 12.78 7.68 3.99
C ILE A 191 14.10 7.03 4.40
N TYR A 192 14.85 7.66 5.28
CA TYR A 192 16.07 7.12 5.85
C TYR A 192 15.93 7.02 7.37
N VAL A 193 16.37 5.92 7.96
CA VAL A 193 16.47 5.79 9.42
C VAL A 193 17.93 5.94 9.83
N ASN A 194 18.21 6.95 10.65
CA ASN A 194 19.55 7.24 11.12
C ASN A 194 19.99 6.33 12.29
N THR A 195 21.24 6.47 12.73
CA THR A 195 21.82 5.68 13.82
C THR A 195 21.07 5.81 15.14
N ASP A 196 20.39 6.93 15.36
CA ASP A 196 19.59 7.21 16.56
C ASP A 196 18.16 6.66 16.45
N ARG A 197 17.87 5.87 15.41
CA ARG A 197 16.56 5.28 15.07
C ARG A 197 15.50 6.34 14.79
N GLU A 198 15.91 7.50 14.29
CA GLU A 198 15.03 8.58 13.91
C GLU A 198 14.77 8.58 12.40
N ILE A 199 13.53 8.92 12.04
CA ILE A 199 13.06 9.04 10.68
C ILE A 199 13.54 10.36 10.07
N GLU A 200 14.24 10.26 8.95
CA GLU A 200 14.65 11.34 8.09
C GLU A 200 13.94 11.22 6.73
N LEU A 201 13.37 12.32 6.23
CA LEU A 201 12.84 12.37 4.87
C LEU A 201 13.89 12.99 3.95
N ILE A 202 14.11 12.34 2.82
CA ILE A 202 14.99 12.80 1.76
C ILE A 202 14.12 13.41 0.67
N PRO A 203 14.20 14.73 0.46
CA PRO A 203 13.43 15.40 -0.58
C PRO A 203 14.00 15.11 -1.97
N ARG A 204 13.15 15.23 -3.00
CA ARG A 204 13.57 15.16 -4.41
C ARG A 204 14.37 16.39 -4.85
N VAL A 205 14.15 17.52 -4.19
CA VAL A 205 14.78 18.81 -4.52
C VAL A 205 15.60 19.32 -3.34
N GLY A 206 16.85 19.68 -3.64
CA GLY A 206 17.83 20.14 -2.66
C GLY A 206 18.59 18.99 -1.99
N SER A 207 19.60 19.34 -1.19
CA SER A 207 20.47 18.37 -0.51
C SER A 207 20.18 18.25 1.00
N GLN A 208 19.11 18.90 1.48
CA GLN A 208 18.76 18.93 2.89
C GLN A 208 18.12 17.61 3.33
N ARG A 209 18.47 17.15 4.53
CA ARG A 209 17.74 16.08 5.23
C ARG A 209 16.66 16.68 6.12
N ILE A 210 15.46 16.11 6.11
CA ILE A 210 14.37 16.56 6.98
C ILE A 210 14.26 15.58 8.15
N LEU A 211 14.68 16.00 9.34
CA LEU A 211 14.61 15.15 10.53
C LEU A 211 13.21 15.24 11.15
N VAL A 212 12.46 14.13 11.12
CA VAL A 212 11.10 14.01 11.64
C VAL A 212 11.08 13.41 13.05
N GLY A 213 12.06 12.56 13.36
CA GLY A 213 12.08 11.80 14.62
C GLY A 213 11.19 10.56 14.53
N ASN A 214 10.02 10.61 15.14
CA ASN A 214 9.01 9.54 15.14
C ASN A 214 7.77 9.95 14.31
N ALA A 215 6.82 9.03 14.15
CA ALA A 215 5.58 9.28 13.42
C ALA A 215 4.48 9.97 14.25
N ASP A 216 4.81 10.60 15.37
CA ASP A 216 3.84 11.40 16.10
C ASP A 216 3.55 12.73 15.39
N SER A 217 2.31 13.22 15.54
CA SER A 217 1.87 14.54 15.08
C SER A 217 2.33 14.92 13.66
N LEU A 218 2.42 13.96 12.73
CA LEU A 218 2.96 14.15 11.38
C LEU A 218 2.32 15.34 10.65
N ASN A 219 1.01 15.51 10.81
CA ASN A 219 0.27 16.63 10.25
C ASN A 219 0.81 18.00 10.73
N VAL A 220 1.10 18.17 12.03
CA VAL A 220 1.66 19.41 12.56
C VAL A 220 3.10 19.60 12.06
N LYS A 221 3.94 18.56 12.15
CA LYS A 221 5.34 18.63 11.73
C LYS A 221 5.49 19.00 10.25
N LEU A 222 4.73 18.36 9.37
CA LEU A 222 4.79 18.62 7.93
C LEU A 222 4.15 19.96 7.55
N ARG A 223 3.11 20.43 8.26
CA ARG A 223 2.62 21.81 8.09
C ARG A 223 3.69 22.85 8.49
N ASN A 224 4.43 22.62 9.56
CA ASN A 224 5.54 23.50 9.95
C ASN A 224 6.64 23.50 8.89
N LEU A 225 6.96 22.33 8.31
CA LEU A 225 7.88 22.23 7.17
C LEU A 225 7.39 23.02 5.96
N GLN A 226 6.09 22.92 5.64
CA GLN A 226 5.50 23.68 4.54
C GLN A 226 5.59 25.19 4.78
N ALA A 227 5.34 25.65 6.01
CA ALA A 227 5.51 27.05 6.38
C ALA A 227 6.97 27.49 6.22
N PHE A 228 7.94 26.67 6.63
CA PHE A 228 9.36 26.91 6.42
C PHE A 228 9.72 27.03 4.94
N TYR A 229 9.17 26.16 4.08
CA TYR A 229 9.37 26.24 2.63
C TYR A 229 8.79 27.51 2.00
N LYS A 230 7.65 27.99 2.50
CA LYS A 230 7.02 29.21 1.98
C LYS A 230 7.69 30.50 2.47
N GLN A 231 8.14 30.52 3.72
CA GLN A 231 8.59 31.75 4.37
C GLN A 231 10.10 31.90 4.46
N VAL A 232 10.87 30.80 4.49
CA VAL A 232 12.32 30.87 4.72
C VAL A 232 13.10 30.59 3.45
N LEU A 233 12.78 29.49 2.75
CA LEU A 233 13.54 29.08 1.55
C LEU A 233 13.63 30.16 0.45
N PRO A 234 12.58 30.95 0.13
CA PRO A 234 12.67 31.96 -0.92
C PRO A 234 13.70 33.07 -0.61
N HIS A 235 13.99 33.33 0.66
CA HIS A 235 14.95 34.35 1.07
C HIS A 235 16.37 33.82 1.18
N VAL A 236 16.55 32.51 1.33
CA VAL A 236 17.84 31.95 1.74
C VAL A 236 18.41 30.89 0.81
N GLY A 237 17.60 30.38 -0.12
CA GLY A 237 17.97 29.32 -1.05
C GLY A 237 17.91 27.91 -0.45
N TRP A 238 17.89 26.91 -1.33
CA TRP A 238 17.79 25.50 -0.98
C TRP A 238 19.07 24.97 -0.30
N ASP A 239 20.25 25.47 -0.67
CA ASP A 239 21.54 24.91 -0.24
C ASP A 239 22.05 25.45 1.11
N LYS A 240 21.30 26.32 1.77
CA LYS A 240 21.75 26.94 3.03
C LYS A 240 21.76 25.95 4.20
N TYR A 241 20.78 25.05 4.24
CA TYR A 241 20.59 24.13 5.35
C TYR A 241 20.94 22.71 4.96
N ARG A 242 21.74 22.05 5.79
CA ARG A 242 22.04 20.63 5.69
C ARG A 242 20.90 19.78 6.22
N THR A 243 20.31 20.24 7.32
CA THR A 243 19.27 19.51 8.04
C THR A 243 18.17 20.48 8.47
N ILE A 244 16.93 20.10 8.22
CA ILE A 244 15.75 20.78 8.73
C ILE A 244 15.10 19.86 9.75
N ASN A 245 15.22 20.17 11.03
CA ASN A 245 14.66 19.39 12.10
C ASN A 245 13.25 19.89 12.44
N ILE A 246 12.28 19.02 12.23
CA ILE A 246 10.85 19.21 12.52
C ILE A 246 10.34 18.19 13.56
N LYS A 247 11.24 17.56 14.31
CA LYS A 247 10.89 16.61 15.38
C LYS A 247 9.99 17.23 16.44
N TYR A 248 10.08 18.53 16.65
CA TYR A 248 9.31 19.26 17.65
C TYR A 248 8.13 19.98 16.99
N THR A 249 6.95 19.88 17.59
CA THR A 249 5.72 20.50 17.06
C THR A 249 5.70 22.02 17.13
N ASN A 250 6.50 22.63 18.00
CA ASN A 250 6.48 24.08 18.26
C ASN A 250 7.57 24.86 17.51
N GLN A 251 8.50 24.19 16.82
CA GLN A 251 9.63 24.87 16.20
C GLN A 251 10.23 24.08 15.04
N VAL A 252 10.81 24.81 14.08
CA VAL A 252 11.63 24.25 13.00
C VAL A 252 13.07 24.72 13.18
N ILE A 253 14.01 23.78 13.29
CA ILE A 253 15.43 24.10 13.49
C ILE A 253 16.21 23.78 12.20
N GLY A 254 16.79 24.80 11.56
CA GLY A 254 17.66 24.63 10.41
C GLY A 254 19.13 24.59 10.80
N VAL A 255 19.80 23.46 10.57
CA VAL A 255 21.25 23.31 10.73
C VAL A 255 21.93 23.69 9.41
N LYS A 256 22.81 24.70 9.44
CA LYS A 256 23.46 25.24 8.24
C LYS A 256 24.56 24.33 7.70
N ASN A 257 24.83 24.41 6.40
CA ASN A 257 26.01 23.79 5.79
C ASN A 257 27.29 24.49 6.30
N GLU A 258 28.24 23.72 6.86
CA GLU A 258 29.53 24.23 7.37
C GLU A 258 30.32 25.02 6.30
N LEU A 259 30.19 24.65 5.01
CA LEU A 259 30.81 25.35 3.87
C LEU A 259 30.44 26.84 3.79
N THR A 260 29.24 27.21 4.27
CA THR A 260 28.82 28.62 4.29
C THR A 260 29.66 29.47 5.23
N LYS A 261 30.30 28.91 6.27
CA LYS A 261 31.23 29.70 7.13
C LYS A 261 32.51 30.05 6.37
N ALA A 262 33.06 29.14 5.59
CA ALA A 262 34.27 29.36 4.79
C ALA A 262 34.01 30.37 3.67
N ASP A 263 32.87 30.27 3.00
CA ASP A 263 32.46 31.23 1.96
C ASP A 263 32.06 32.58 2.55
N SER A 264 31.45 32.62 3.73
CA SER A 264 31.20 33.87 4.47
C SER A 264 32.51 34.56 4.88
N ALA A 265 33.51 33.79 5.33
CA ALA A 265 34.83 34.30 5.68
C ALA A 265 35.58 34.83 4.46
N LYS A 266 35.55 34.09 3.33
CA LYS A 266 36.09 34.54 2.04
C LYS A 266 35.38 35.79 1.52
N MET A 267 34.04 35.84 1.54
CA MET A 267 33.29 37.05 1.17
C MET A 267 33.61 38.23 2.07
N LYS A 268 33.77 38.01 3.38
CA LYS A 268 34.13 39.07 4.34
C LYS A 268 35.57 39.56 4.12
N ALA A 269 36.49 38.67 3.75
CA ALA A 269 37.86 39.02 3.37
C ALA A 269 37.91 39.81 2.04
N LEU A 270 37.19 39.37 0.99
CA LEU A 270 37.05 40.08 -0.28
C LEU A 270 36.39 41.46 -0.13
N LYS A 271 35.41 41.60 0.77
CA LYS A 271 34.79 42.89 1.11
C LYS A 271 35.75 43.81 1.87
N LEU A 272 36.58 43.27 2.75
CA LEU A 272 37.59 44.04 3.49
C LEU A 272 38.71 44.53 2.54
N ASP A 273 39.10 43.71 1.57
CA ASP A 273 40.15 44.04 0.60
C ASP A 273 39.69 45.12 -0.40
N SER A 274 38.45 45.02 -0.89
CA SER A 274 37.84 46.07 -1.74
C SER A 274 37.60 47.39 -1.00
N LEU A 275 37.30 47.35 0.31
CA LEU A 275 37.22 48.55 1.16
C LEU A 275 38.59 49.18 1.42
N LYS A 276 39.67 48.40 1.46
CA LYS A 276 41.05 48.91 1.55
C LYS A 276 41.49 49.55 0.24
N MET A 277 41.26 48.90 -0.91
CA MET A 277 41.60 49.47 -2.23
C MET A 277 40.88 50.80 -2.48
N LYS A 278 39.62 50.93 -2.05
CA LYS A 278 38.84 52.17 -2.24
C LYS A 278 39.28 53.33 -1.33
N LYS A 279 39.97 53.05 -0.20
CA LYS A 279 40.49 54.06 0.73
C LYS A 279 41.80 54.68 0.23
N ASP A 280 42.59 53.92 -0.52
CA ASP A 280 43.90 54.32 -1.03
C ASP A 280 43.81 55.23 -2.26
N THR A 281 42.73 55.13 -3.05
CA THR A 281 42.55 55.93 -4.28
C THR A 281 41.99 57.34 -4.02
N SER A 282 41.69 57.71 -2.76
CA SER A 282 41.07 58.99 -2.41
C SER A 282 42.05 60.10 -1.98
N GLN A 283 43.36 59.88 -2.09
CA GLN A 283 44.37 60.92 -1.84
C GLN A 283 45.27 61.15 -3.07
N ILE A 284 44.72 61.83 -4.07
CA ILE A 284 45.53 62.58 -5.03
C ILE A 284 45.01 64.01 -4.98
N LYS A 285 45.74 64.87 -4.27
CA LYS A 285 45.51 66.32 -4.23
C LYS A 285 46.33 66.93 -5.37
N MET A 286 45.72 67.92 -6.05
CA MET A 286 46.23 68.74 -7.17
C MET A 286 47.74 68.91 -7.22
#